data_AF-A0AAW6RHI6-F1
#
_entry.id   AF-A0AAW6RHI6-F1
#
_cell.length_a   1.000
_cell.length_b   1.000
_cell.length_c   1.000
_cell.angle_alpha   90.00
_cell.angle_beta   90.00
_cell.angle_gamma   90.00
#
_symmetry.space_group_name_H-M   'P 1'
#
loop_
_entity.id
_entity.type
_entity.pdbx_description
1 polymer ?
#
loop_
_entity_poly.entity_id
_entity_poly.type
_entity_poly.pdbx_seq_one_letter_code
_entity_poly.pdbx_strand_id
1 'polypeptide(L)'
;MNRHRENSAMFKRFLLSCLLFLACASVSASEAPSPADDSDIRFSDIDYSYHPDSEEESCCGTLTVLGKATNTGRRKLDHAVFEARFFDASGKLIDAFNDSTFSLGLLPGQEIMVRISDQARYAPDRYASAQIRLASGEFENVEPPSDSTRHSGIPAILIQLFMSWGPILMLIGVWLWLIKRSNACNYQNRLIDLMKEQNQTLERQAAAIEKIAQMQETQNLRN
;
A
#
# COMPACT_ATOMS: atom_id res chain seq x y z
N MET A 1 -30.08 20.39 -36.70
CA MET A 1 -30.39 19.29 -35.76
C MET A 1 -29.52 18.03 -35.95
N ASN A 2 -28.37 18.08 -36.64
CA ASN A 2 -27.52 16.90 -36.93
C ASN A 2 -26.23 16.80 -36.09
N ARG A 3 -25.69 17.92 -35.61
CA ARG A 3 -24.37 17.97 -34.94
C ARG A 3 -24.33 17.32 -33.55
N HIS A 4 -25.47 17.25 -32.86
CA HIS A 4 -25.55 16.70 -31.51
C HIS A 4 -25.61 15.16 -31.48
N ARG A 5 -26.05 14.54 -32.59
CA ARG A 5 -26.20 13.08 -32.73
C ARG A 5 -24.88 12.40 -33.11
N GLU A 6 -24.05 13.07 -33.91
CA GLU A 6 -22.71 12.60 -34.29
C GLU A 6 -21.74 12.58 -33.10
N ASN A 7 -21.78 13.60 -32.24
CA ASN A 7 -20.91 13.68 -31.06
C ASN A 7 -21.20 12.57 -30.03
N SER A 8 -22.47 12.15 -29.90
CA SER A 8 -22.86 11.04 -29.01
C SER A 8 -22.40 9.68 -29.56
N ALA A 9 -22.46 9.49 -30.87
CA ALA A 9 -22.02 8.28 -31.54
C ALA A 9 -20.48 8.13 -31.49
N MET A 10 -19.73 9.22 -31.69
CA MET A 10 -18.27 9.20 -31.56
C MET A 10 -17.81 8.98 -30.12
N PHE A 11 -18.48 9.58 -29.12
CA PHE A 11 -18.12 9.38 -27.71
C PHE A 11 -18.35 7.94 -27.23
N LYS A 12 -19.44 7.30 -27.69
CA LYS A 12 -19.70 5.87 -27.41
C LYS A 12 -18.70 4.95 -28.08
N ARG A 13 -18.31 5.22 -29.33
CA ARG A 13 -17.29 4.43 -30.06
C ARG A 13 -15.90 4.57 -29.44
N PHE A 14 -15.57 5.76 -28.95
CA PHE A 14 -14.32 6.01 -28.23
C PHE A 14 -14.27 5.25 -26.89
N LEU A 15 -15.34 5.33 -26.07
CA LEU A 15 -15.46 4.58 -24.82
C LEU A 15 -15.43 3.06 -25.03
N LEU A 16 -16.05 2.54 -26.09
CA LEU A 16 -16.03 1.12 -26.42
C LEU A 16 -14.61 0.64 -26.80
N SER A 17 -13.84 1.47 -27.50
CA SER A 17 -12.45 1.15 -27.86
C SER A 17 -11.51 1.15 -26.66
N CYS A 18 -11.71 2.06 -25.70
CA CYS A 18 -10.94 2.09 -24.46
C CYS A 18 -11.23 0.86 -23.57
N LEU A 19 -12.47 0.38 -23.54
CA LEU A 19 -12.83 -0.83 -22.80
C LEU A 19 -12.26 -2.11 -23.42
N LEU A 20 -12.12 -2.16 -24.76
CA LEU A 20 -11.50 -3.30 -25.45
C LEU A 20 -9.98 -3.36 -25.29
N PHE A 21 -9.30 -2.22 -25.22
CA PHE A 21 -7.85 -2.18 -24.93
C PHE A 21 -7.50 -2.61 -23.49
N LEU A 22 -8.41 -2.40 -22.54
CA LEU A 22 -8.25 -2.85 -21.15
C LEU A 22 -8.44 -4.36 -20.96
N ALA A 23 -9.09 -5.05 -21.90
CA ALA A 23 -9.33 -6.49 -21.83
C ALA A 23 -8.18 -7.36 -22.39
N CYS A 24 -7.28 -6.78 -23.19
CA CYS A 24 -6.18 -7.51 -23.83
C CYS A 24 -4.86 -7.50 -23.03
N ALA A 25 -4.83 -6.90 -21.84
CA ALA A 25 -3.62 -6.79 -21.01
C ALA A 25 -3.51 -7.85 -19.90
N SER A 26 -4.45 -8.79 -19.79
CA SER A 26 -4.45 -9.80 -18.72
C SER A 26 -4.30 -11.22 -19.27
N VAL A 27 -3.21 -11.50 -19.98
CA VAL A 27 -2.63 -12.84 -20.04
C VAL A 27 -1.12 -12.69 -19.88
N SER A 28 -0.71 -12.34 -18.66
CA SER A 28 0.63 -12.70 -18.20
C SER A 28 0.55 -14.15 -17.75
N ALA A 29 1.09 -15.05 -18.56
CA ALA A 29 1.44 -16.39 -18.09
C ALA A 29 2.52 -16.21 -17.03
N SER A 30 2.17 -16.31 -15.75
CA SER A 30 3.19 -16.47 -14.71
C SER A 30 3.65 -17.93 -14.78
N GLU A 31 4.84 -18.10 -15.35
CA GLU A 31 5.68 -19.28 -15.22
C GLU A 31 5.59 -19.82 -13.77
N ALA A 32 5.32 -21.11 -13.61
CA ALA A 32 5.34 -21.72 -12.29
C ALA A 32 6.77 -21.57 -11.72
N PRO A 33 6.96 -21.03 -10.51
CA PRO A 33 8.28 -20.88 -9.93
C PRO A 33 8.95 -22.26 -9.85
N SER A 34 10.14 -22.38 -10.43
CA SER A 34 10.94 -23.59 -10.30
C SER A 34 11.16 -23.88 -8.82
N PRO A 35 11.15 -25.15 -8.37
CA PRO A 35 11.45 -25.47 -6.98
C PRO A 35 12.76 -24.79 -6.60
N ALA A 36 12.65 -23.88 -5.63
CA ALA A 36 13.78 -23.20 -5.06
C ALA A 36 14.77 -24.27 -4.60
N ASP A 37 16.05 -24.10 -4.97
CA ASP A 37 17.10 -24.98 -4.51
C ASP A 37 17.39 -24.61 -3.05
N ASP A 38 16.57 -25.15 -2.14
CA ASP A 38 16.60 -24.90 -0.69
C ASP A 38 17.96 -25.24 -0.05
N SER A 39 18.85 -25.91 -0.80
CA SER A 39 20.21 -26.25 -0.36
C SER A 39 21.15 -25.05 -0.25
N ASP A 40 20.78 -23.89 -0.82
CA ASP A 40 21.59 -22.67 -0.77
C ASP A 40 21.62 -22.03 0.63
N ILE A 41 20.70 -22.38 1.54
CA ILE A 41 20.65 -21.83 2.91
C ILE A 41 21.18 -22.84 3.93
N ARG A 42 22.25 -22.46 4.63
CA ARG A 42 22.84 -23.25 5.70
C ARG A 42 22.36 -22.78 7.06
N PHE A 43 21.90 -23.71 7.88
CA PHE A 43 21.53 -23.45 9.27
C PHE A 43 22.61 -23.96 10.24
N SER A 44 22.94 -23.18 11.26
CA SER A 44 23.93 -23.53 12.29
C SER A 44 23.60 -22.90 13.64
N ASP A 45 24.30 -23.34 14.69
CA ASP A 45 24.12 -22.84 16.07
C ASP A 45 22.64 -22.87 16.52
N ILE A 46 21.95 -23.97 16.19
CA ILE A 46 20.54 -24.15 16.53
C ILE A 46 20.43 -24.57 17.98
N ASP A 47 19.66 -23.82 18.75
CA ASP A 47 19.31 -24.13 20.13
C ASP A 47 17.82 -23.85 20.37
N TYR A 48 17.24 -24.50 21.36
CA TYR A 48 15.85 -24.28 21.74
C TYR A 48 15.67 -24.17 23.24
N SER A 49 14.68 -23.39 23.65
CA SER A 49 14.32 -23.20 25.04
C SER A 49 12.82 -23.30 25.24
N TYR A 50 12.43 -23.85 26.38
CA TYR A 50 11.04 -23.91 26.84
C TYR A 50 10.88 -22.93 28.00
N HIS A 51 9.88 -22.05 27.90
CA HIS A 51 9.51 -21.12 28.95
C HIS A 51 8.09 -21.45 29.44
N PRO A 52 7.90 -21.84 30.71
CA PRO A 52 6.56 -22.07 31.24
C PRO A 52 5.81 -20.74 31.37
N ASP A 53 4.53 -20.72 30.97
CA ASP A 53 3.69 -19.52 31.08
C ASP A 53 3.25 -19.26 32.55
N SER A 54 3.21 -20.31 33.37
CA SER A 54 3.06 -20.24 34.83
C SER A 54 3.75 -21.43 35.52
N GLU A 55 4.12 -21.30 36.79
CA GLU A 55 4.77 -22.40 37.54
C GLU A 55 3.83 -23.57 37.86
N GLU A 56 2.50 -23.39 37.71
CA GLU A 56 1.48 -24.38 38.11
C GLU A 56 0.85 -25.14 36.92
N GLU A 57 0.92 -24.62 35.69
CA GLU A 57 0.41 -25.32 34.50
C GLU A 57 1.49 -26.17 33.83
N SER A 58 1.31 -27.50 33.93
CA SER A 58 2.20 -28.52 33.35
C SER A 58 2.20 -28.59 31.81
N CYS A 59 1.33 -27.84 31.15
CA CYS A 59 1.26 -27.79 29.69
C CYS A 59 1.10 -26.36 29.19
N CYS A 60 1.49 -26.14 27.93
CA CYS A 60 1.21 -24.93 27.16
C CYS A 60 2.13 -23.72 27.38
N GLY A 61 3.39 -23.92 27.80
CA GLY A 61 4.40 -22.86 27.81
C GLY A 61 4.83 -22.40 26.41
N THR A 62 5.72 -21.41 26.33
CA THR A 62 6.29 -20.92 25.08
C THR A 62 7.56 -21.68 24.70
N LEU A 63 7.61 -22.21 23.49
CA LEU A 63 8.78 -22.87 22.92
C LEU A 63 9.47 -21.91 21.94
N THR A 64 10.76 -21.67 22.14
CA THR A 64 11.56 -20.76 21.30
C THR A 64 12.73 -21.51 20.69
N VAL A 65 12.95 -21.32 19.39
CA VAL A 65 14.14 -21.79 18.68
C VAL A 65 14.92 -20.60 18.17
N LEU A 66 16.23 -20.66 18.35
CA LEU A 66 17.21 -19.73 17.82
C LEU A 66 18.17 -20.48 16.92
N GLY A 67 18.60 -19.85 15.84
CA GLY A 67 19.67 -20.38 15.01
C GLY A 67 20.10 -19.39 13.94
N LYS A 68 21.27 -19.62 13.38
CA LYS A 68 21.80 -18.81 12.29
C LYS A 68 21.36 -19.38 10.96
N ALA A 69 20.94 -18.51 10.06
CA ALA A 69 20.72 -18.84 8.65
C ALA A 69 21.73 -18.06 7.79
N THR A 70 22.56 -18.79 7.05
CA THR A 70 23.54 -18.21 6.13
C THR A 70 23.13 -18.53 4.69
N ASN A 71 23.03 -17.51 3.84
CA ASN A 71 22.89 -17.73 2.41
C ASN A 71 24.26 -18.08 1.81
N THR A 72 24.46 -19.34 1.50
CA THR A 72 25.68 -19.85 0.86
C THR A 72 25.60 -19.88 -0.67
N GLY A 73 24.40 -19.62 -1.21
CA GLY A 73 24.14 -19.53 -2.64
C GLY A 73 24.64 -18.23 -3.27
N ARG A 74 24.34 -18.07 -4.56
CA ARG A 74 24.70 -16.89 -5.37
C ARG A 74 23.56 -15.91 -5.61
N ARG A 75 22.35 -16.30 -5.21
CA ARG A 75 21.11 -15.54 -5.38
C ARG A 75 20.69 -14.94 -4.06
N LYS A 76 20.05 -13.78 -4.10
CA LYS A 76 19.40 -13.18 -2.94
C LYS A 76 18.15 -14.00 -2.61
N LEU A 77 17.95 -14.30 -1.33
CA LEU A 77 16.70 -14.90 -0.84
C LEU A 77 15.78 -13.78 -0.37
N ASP A 78 14.58 -13.68 -0.93
CA ASP A 78 13.52 -12.78 -0.51
C ASP A 78 12.29 -13.57 -0.01
N HIS A 79 11.44 -12.90 0.77
CA HIS A 79 10.18 -13.46 1.29
C HIS A 79 10.36 -14.82 2.00
N ALA A 80 11.43 -14.95 2.80
CA ALA A 80 11.77 -16.19 3.46
C ALA A 80 10.73 -16.55 4.53
N VAL A 81 10.28 -17.81 4.50
CA VAL A 81 9.50 -18.43 5.56
C VAL A 81 10.35 -19.54 6.15
N PHE A 82 10.66 -19.42 7.44
CA PHE A 82 11.41 -20.43 8.17
C PHE A 82 10.46 -21.30 8.99
N GLU A 83 10.72 -22.61 9.02
CA GLU A 83 10.00 -23.55 9.87
C GLU A 83 10.93 -24.08 10.97
N ALA A 84 10.50 -23.95 12.21
CA ALA A 84 11.06 -24.68 13.33
C ALA A 84 10.36 -26.03 13.45
N ARG A 85 11.12 -27.11 13.58
CA ARG A 85 10.67 -28.50 13.76
C ARG A 85 11.19 -29.05 15.07
N PHE A 86 10.34 -29.71 15.84
CA PHE A 86 10.69 -30.29 17.12
C PHE A 86 10.44 -31.79 17.13
N PHE A 87 11.39 -32.52 17.68
CA PHE A 87 11.40 -33.98 17.64
C PHE A 87 11.41 -34.57 19.05
N ASP A 88 10.78 -35.72 19.20
CA ASP A 88 10.92 -36.53 20.42
C ASP A 88 12.25 -37.30 20.45
N ALA A 89 12.50 -38.02 21.54
CA ALA A 89 13.71 -38.82 21.73
C ALA A 89 13.88 -39.96 20.71
N SER A 90 12.82 -40.35 20.00
CA SER A 90 12.87 -41.33 18.91
C SER A 90 13.19 -40.70 17.55
N GLY A 91 13.29 -39.36 17.48
CA GLY A 91 13.47 -38.62 16.24
C GLY A 91 12.17 -38.39 15.47
N LYS A 92 11.00 -38.63 16.08
CA LYS A 92 9.70 -38.36 15.44
C LYS A 92 9.37 -36.88 15.56
N LEU A 93 8.96 -36.26 14.45
CA LEU A 93 8.43 -34.89 14.45
C LEU A 93 7.15 -34.84 15.29
N ILE A 94 7.16 -34.05 16.36
CA ILE A 94 6.03 -33.88 17.28
C ILE A 94 5.43 -32.48 17.22
N ASP A 95 6.20 -31.46 16.84
CA ASP A 95 5.69 -30.09 16.70
C ASP A 95 6.42 -29.32 15.61
N ALA A 96 5.76 -28.31 15.03
CA ALA A 96 6.36 -27.45 14.02
C ALA A 96 5.68 -26.07 13.95
N PHE A 97 6.49 -25.02 13.83
CA PHE A 97 6.06 -23.63 13.76
C PHE A 97 6.66 -22.92 12.56
N ASN A 98 5.87 -22.07 11.90
CA ASN A 98 6.30 -21.29 10.75
C ASN A 98 6.35 -19.81 11.11
N ASP A 99 7.40 -19.12 10.66
CA ASP A 99 7.50 -17.67 10.78
C ASP A 99 7.82 -17.05 9.41
N SER A 100 6.97 -16.08 9.03
CA SER A 100 7.04 -15.33 7.77
C SER A 100 7.39 -13.85 7.97
N THR A 101 7.73 -13.44 9.21
CA THR A 101 8.03 -12.04 9.54
C THR A 101 9.36 -11.54 8.97
N PHE A 102 10.17 -12.45 8.42
CA PHE A 102 11.45 -12.16 7.78
C PHE A 102 11.26 -11.52 6.40
N SER A 103 10.94 -10.22 6.40
CA SER A 103 10.85 -9.39 5.18
C SER A 103 12.20 -8.87 4.68
N LEU A 104 13.29 -9.13 5.43
CA LEU A 104 14.63 -8.74 5.03
C LEU A 104 15.22 -9.76 4.07
N GLY A 105 15.53 -9.31 2.86
CA GLY A 105 16.23 -10.14 1.87
C GLY A 105 17.64 -10.51 2.33
N LEU A 106 17.98 -11.79 2.22
CA LEU A 106 19.28 -12.35 2.61
C LEU A 106 20.20 -12.44 1.39
N LEU A 107 21.20 -11.56 1.31
CA LEU A 107 22.16 -11.53 0.21
C LEU A 107 23.12 -12.73 0.23
N PRO A 108 23.77 -13.07 -0.90
CA PRO A 108 24.84 -14.06 -0.94
C PRO A 108 25.94 -13.80 0.10
N GLY A 109 26.27 -14.81 0.89
CA GLY A 109 27.25 -14.76 1.98
C GLY A 109 26.76 -14.08 3.26
N GLN A 110 25.55 -13.53 3.28
CA GLN A 110 24.99 -12.88 4.46
C GLN A 110 24.47 -13.91 5.45
N GLU A 111 24.61 -13.58 6.74
CA GLU A 111 24.09 -14.35 7.87
C GLU A 111 23.06 -13.51 8.62
N ILE A 112 21.98 -14.16 9.06
CA ILE A 112 20.99 -13.61 9.97
C ILE A 112 20.72 -14.57 11.13
N MET A 113 20.27 -14.01 12.26
CA MET A 113 19.72 -14.79 13.36
C MET A 113 18.22 -14.99 13.14
N VAL A 114 17.77 -16.24 13.13
CA VAL A 114 16.38 -16.63 13.07
C VAL A 114 15.91 -16.96 14.48
N ARG A 115 14.80 -16.33 14.89
CA ARG A 115 14.11 -16.64 16.14
C ARG A 115 12.67 -16.99 15.81
N ILE A 116 12.21 -18.17 16.20
CA ILE A 116 10.83 -18.62 16.06
C ILE A 116 10.33 -18.99 17.45
N SER A 117 9.21 -18.40 17.87
CA SER A 117 8.59 -18.66 19.18
C SER A 117 7.10 -18.88 19.00
N ASP A 118 6.57 -19.95 19.59
CA ASP A 118 5.13 -20.24 19.61
C ASP A 118 4.75 -21.06 20.85
N GLN A 119 3.45 -21.25 21.06
CA GLN A 119 2.93 -22.05 22.17
C GLN A 119 3.22 -23.54 21.97
N ALA A 120 3.80 -24.16 22.97
CA ALA A 120 4.14 -25.57 23.00
C ALA A 120 2.87 -26.44 23.09
N ARG A 121 2.77 -27.48 22.26
CA ARG A 121 1.67 -28.44 22.31
C ARG A 121 1.80 -29.47 23.44
N TYR A 122 3.03 -29.77 23.84
CA TYR A 122 3.39 -30.79 24.82
C TYR A 122 4.20 -30.20 25.98
N ALA A 123 4.27 -30.97 27.06
CA ALA A 123 5.17 -30.72 28.19
C ALA A 123 6.66 -30.80 27.77
N PRO A 124 7.57 -30.11 28.48
CA PRO A 124 8.96 -29.94 28.05
C PRO A 124 9.74 -31.26 27.89
N ASP A 125 9.40 -32.28 28.68
CA ASP A 125 10.02 -33.61 28.65
C ASP A 125 9.77 -34.39 27.35
N ARG A 126 8.82 -33.95 26.53
CA ARG A 126 8.50 -34.56 25.25
C ARG A 126 9.42 -34.13 24.12
N TYR A 127 10.10 -32.98 24.24
CA TYR A 127 10.99 -32.45 23.21
C TYR A 127 12.43 -32.85 23.49
N ALA A 128 13.09 -33.46 22.51
CA ALA A 128 14.48 -33.88 22.61
C ALA A 128 15.43 -33.07 21.71
N SER A 129 14.93 -32.53 20.59
CA SER A 129 15.74 -31.73 19.68
C SER A 129 14.89 -30.79 18.82
N ALA A 130 15.54 -29.78 18.24
CA ALA A 130 14.94 -28.83 17.32
C ALA A 130 15.78 -28.70 16.04
N GLN A 131 15.13 -28.35 14.94
CA GLN A 131 15.73 -28.06 13.64
C GLN A 131 15.05 -26.84 13.03
N ILE A 132 15.80 -26.00 12.33
CA ILE A 132 15.24 -24.97 11.45
C ILE A 132 15.41 -25.42 10.01
N ARG A 133 14.42 -25.14 9.17
CA ARG A 133 14.53 -25.25 7.71
C ARG A 133 13.94 -24.04 7.01
N LEU A 134 14.32 -23.85 5.75
CA LEU A 134 13.56 -22.99 4.84
C LEU A 134 12.28 -23.74 4.43
N ALA A 135 11.13 -23.10 4.59
CA ALA A 135 9.84 -23.62 4.16
C ALA A 135 9.45 -23.10 2.78
N SER A 136 9.73 -21.82 2.53
CA SER A 136 9.59 -21.19 1.22
C SER A 136 10.43 -19.92 1.15
N GLY A 137 10.68 -19.46 -0.07
CA GLY A 137 11.31 -18.18 -0.35
C GLY A 137 11.57 -18.03 -1.84
N GLU A 138 11.83 -16.79 -2.26
CA GLU A 138 12.10 -16.46 -3.65
C GLU A 138 13.60 -16.20 -3.82
N PHE A 139 14.21 -16.86 -4.80
CA PHE A 139 15.63 -16.67 -5.09
C PHE A 139 15.80 -15.79 -6.34
N GLU A 140 16.22 -14.54 -6.12
CA GLU A 140 16.47 -13.57 -7.17
C GLU A 140 17.96 -13.50 -7.49
N ASN A 141 18.32 -13.41 -8.78
CA ASN A 141 19.70 -13.14 -9.15
C ASN A 141 20.08 -11.73 -8.67
N VAL A 142 21.21 -11.61 -7.97
CA VAL A 142 21.77 -10.30 -7.66
C VAL A 142 22.29 -9.73 -8.97
N GLU A 143 21.45 -8.96 -9.66
CA GLU A 143 21.85 -8.30 -10.90
C GLU A 143 22.96 -7.30 -10.52
N PRO A 144 24.18 -7.43 -11.06
CA PRO A 144 25.16 -6.37 -10.91
C PRO A 144 24.54 -5.09 -11.48
N PRO A 145 24.81 -3.90 -10.91
CA PRO A 145 24.31 -2.66 -11.47
C PRO A 145 24.67 -2.65 -12.95
N SER A 146 23.66 -2.73 -13.81
CA SER A 146 23.88 -2.89 -15.23
C SER A 146 24.45 -1.57 -15.77
N ASP A 147 25.74 -1.58 -16.09
CA ASP A 147 26.43 -0.51 -16.81
C ASP A 147 25.96 -0.39 -18.27
N SER A 148 24.73 -0.80 -18.57
CA SER A 148 24.14 -0.83 -19.90
C SER A 148 22.90 0.05 -19.97
N THR A 149 23.06 1.36 -19.75
CA THR A 149 22.21 2.33 -20.46
C THR A 149 22.94 3.65 -20.69
N ARG A 150 24.03 3.59 -21.47
CA ARG A 150 24.40 4.69 -22.35
C ARG A 150 23.35 4.78 -23.46
N HIS A 151 22.14 5.21 -23.13
CA HIS A 151 21.09 5.50 -24.09
C HIS A 151 20.63 6.94 -23.87
N SER A 152 21.12 7.80 -24.75
CA SER A 152 20.56 9.10 -25.03
C SER A 152 19.09 8.94 -25.39
N GLY A 153 18.19 9.37 -24.52
CA GLY A 153 16.76 9.39 -24.82
C GLY A 153 15.92 9.17 -23.57
N ILE A 154 15.64 10.26 -22.86
CA ILE A 154 14.64 10.44 -21.80
C ILE A 154 14.71 9.39 -20.66
N PRO A 155 15.14 9.75 -19.44
CA PRO A 155 15.26 8.82 -18.32
C PRO A 155 13.97 8.04 -18.05
N ALA A 156 14.07 6.74 -17.77
CA ALA A 156 12.93 5.87 -17.45
C ALA A 156 12.04 6.41 -16.33
N ILE A 157 12.62 7.21 -15.42
CA ILE A 157 11.92 7.98 -14.38
C ILE A 157 10.88 8.93 -14.99
N LEU A 158 11.19 9.62 -16.09
CA LEU A 158 10.24 10.50 -16.76
C LEU A 158 9.10 9.70 -17.42
N ILE A 159 9.36 8.50 -17.94
CA ILE A 159 8.32 7.65 -18.53
C ILE A 159 7.40 7.11 -17.43
N GLN A 160 7.96 6.64 -16.30
CA GLN A 160 7.19 6.18 -15.14
C GLN A 160 6.39 7.32 -14.49
N LEU A 161 6.97 8.52 -14.43
CA LEU A 161 6.30 9.72 -13.93
C LEU A 161 5.16 10.13 -14.87
N PHE A 162 5.35 10.08 -16.18
CA PHE A 162 4.25 10.34 -17.13
C PHE A 162 3.15 9.27 -17.08
N MET A 163 3.51 8.00 -16.88
CA MET A 163 2.53 6.91 -16.80
C MET A 163 1.71 6.97 -15.49
N SER A 164 2.33 7.39 -14.39
CA SER A 164 1.64 7.57 -13.09
C SER A 164 0.83 8.87 -13.01
N TRP A 165 1.27 9.94 -13.67
CA TRP A 165 0.57 11.24 -13.66
C TRP A 165 -0.41 11.43 -14.83
N GLY A 166 -0.34 10.60 -15.86
CA GLY A 166 -1.24 10.63 -17.03
C GLY A 166 -2.73 10.61 -16.64
N PRO A 167 -3.19 9.69 -15.76
CA PRO A 167 -4.58 9.65 -15.32
C PRO A 167 -5.01 10.94 -14.60
N ILE A 168 -4.13 11.53 -13.79
CA ILE A 168 -4.40 12.77 -13.05
C ILE A 168 -4.51 13.97 -14.00
N LEU A 169 -3.57 14.10 -14.95
CA LEU A 169 -3.58 15.17 -15.95
C LEU A 169 -4.78 15.06 -16.90
N MET A 170 -5.18 13.85 -17.26
CA MET A 170 -6.40 13.61 -18.06
C MET A 170 -7.64 14.08 -17.30
N LEU A 171 -7.74 13.77 -16.01
CA LEU A 171 -8.84 14.20 -15.16
C LEU A 171 -8.93 15.73 -15.07
N ILE A 172 -7.78 16.40 -14.88
CA ILE A 172 -7.68 17.86 -14.86
C ILE A 172 -8.12 18.46 -16.22
N GLY A 173 -7.68 17.87 -17.33
CA GLY A 173 -8.06 18.32 -18.68
C GLY A 173 -9.57 18.21 -18.94
N VAL A 174 -10.19 17.08 -18.56
CA VAL A 174 -11.65 16.88 -18.65
C VAL A 174 -12.39 17.88 -17.76
N TRP A 175 -11.86 18.16 -16.56
CA TRP A 175 -12.45 19.09 -15.62
C TRP A 175 -12.43 20.53 -16.14
N LEU A 176 -11.29 21.00 -16.67
CA LEU A 176 -11.19 22.30 -17.32
C LEU A 176 -12.08 22.40 -18.57
N TRP A 177 -12.20 21.33 -19.34
CA TRP A 177 -13.11 21.27 -20.47
C TRP A 177 -14.58 21.37 -20.06
N LEU A 178 -14.97 20.73 -18.95
CA LEU A 178 -16.31 20.86 -18.35
C LEU A 178 -16.58 22.28 -17.84
N ILE A 179 -15.59 22.95 -17.25
CA ILE A 179 -15.71 24.35 -16.81
C ILE A 179 -15.84 25.29 -17.99
N LYS A 180 -15.12 25.03 -19.09
CA LYS A 180 -15.26 25.83 -20.31
C LYS A 180 -16.59 25.58 -21.03
N ARG A 181 -17.11 24.36 -20.93
CA ARG A 181 -18.35 23.93 -21.59
C ARG A 181 -19.61 24.29 -20.80
N SER A 182 -19.56 24.23 -19.48
CA SER A 182 -20.59 24.80 -18.64
C SER A 182 -20.35 26.31 -18.60
N ASN A 183 -21.35 27.13 -18.88
CA ASN A 183 -21.23 28.59 -18.75
C ASN A 183 -21.17 29.01 -17.26
N ALA A 184 -20.32 28.36 -16.45
CA ALA A 184 -20.20 28.53 -15.01
C ALA A 184 -19.74 29.95 -14.62
N CYS A 185 -19.08 30.67 -15.53
CA CYS A 185 -18.77 32.09 -15.36
C CYS A 185 -20.01 32.98 -15.24
N ASN A 186 -21.18 32.52 -15.69
CA ASN A 186 -22.43 33.29 -15.57
C ASN A 186 -23.01 33.23 -14.14
N TYR A 187 -22.65 32.20 -13.36
CA TYR A 187 -23.13 32.05 -11.97
C TYR A 187 -22.37 32.98 -11.00
N GLN A 188 -21.07 33.18 -11.23
CA GLN A 188 -20.24 34.09 -10.44
C GLN A 188 -20.68 35.55 -10.59
N ASN A 189 -20.97 35.99 -11.81
CA ASN A 189 -21.48 37.35 -12.06
C ASN A 189 -22.84 37.57 -11.39
N ARG A 190 -23.74 36.58 -11.47
CA ARG A 190 -25.07 36.65 -10.85
C ARG A 190 -25.00 36.72 -9.31
N LEU A 191 -24.02 36.07 -8.70
CA LEU A 191 -23.79 36.12 -7.25
C LEU A 191 -23.27 37.50 -6.80
N ILE A 192 -22.37 38.10 -7.59
CA ILE A 192 -21.86 39.46 -7.32
C ILE A 192 -23.00 40.48 -7.41
N ASP A 193 -23.87 40.34 -8.40
CA ASP A 193 -25.02 41.23 -8.55
C ASP A 193 -26.02 41.08 -7.39
N LEU A 194 -26.30 39.85 -6.94
CA LEU A 194 -27.15 39.60 -5.77
C LEU A 194 -26.56 40.17 -4.47
N MET A 195 -25.24 40.09 -4.26
CA MET A 195 -24.59 40.69 -3.08
C MET A 195 -24.63 42.23 -3.11
N LYS A 196 -24.47 42.84 -4.28
CA LYS A 196 -24.63 44.29 -4.43
C LYS A 196 -26.04 44.74 -4.07
N GLU A 197 -27.05 43.97 -4.47
CA GLU A 197 -28.46 44.25 -4.15
C GLU A 197 -28.76 44.11 -2.65
N GLN A 198 -28.15 43.12 -1.97
CA GLN A 198 -28.26 43.01 -0.51
C GLN A 198 -27.60 44.18 0.23
N ASN A 199 -26.40 44.60 -0.17
CA ASN A 199 -25.72 45.73 0.49
C ASN A 199 -26.54 47.02 0.42
N GLN A 200 -27.14 47.31 -0.74
CA GLN A 200 -28.03 48.48 -0.87
C GLN A 200 -29.27 48.37 0.02
N THR A 201 -29.77 47.17 0.25
CA THR A 201 -30.92 46.95 1.15
C THR A 201 -30.51 47.11 2.61
N LEU A 202 -29.30 46.66 2.97
CA LEU A 202 -28.74 46.79 4.31
C LEU A 202 -28.47 48.27 4.67
N GLU A 203 -27.94 49.05 3.73
CA GLU A 203 -27.74 50.50 3.89
C GLU A 203 -29.06 51.25 4.12
N ARG A 204 -30.13 50.87 3.40
CA ARG A 204 -31.46 51.44 3.61
C ARG A 204 -32.02 51.09 4.99
N GLN A 205 -31.79 49.88 5.46
CA GLN A 205 -32.20 49.47 6.81
C GLN A 205 -31.39 50.21 7.88
N ALA A 206 -30.07 50.35 7.70
CA ALA A 206 -29.22 51.12 8.61
C ALA A 206 -29.65 52.59 8.69
N ALA A 207 -29.91 53.23 7.55
CA ALA A 207 -30.40 54.61 7.51
C ALA A 207 -31.81 54.76 8.13
N ALA A 208 -32.68 53.76 7.99
CA ALA A 208 -33.98 53.75 8.65
C ALA A 208 -33.85 53.60 10.18
N ILE A 209 -32.94 52.74 10.65
CA ILE A 209 -32.63 52.58 12.08
C ILE A 209 -32.03 53.86 12.66
N GLU A 210 -31.09 54.51 11.95
CA GLU A 210 -30.52 55.79 12.36
C GLU A 210 -31.59 56.88 12.48
N LYS A 211 -32.54 56.95 11.55
CA LYS A 211 -33.67 57.89 11.63
C LYS A 211 -34.58 57.60 12.81
N ILE A 212 -34.86 56.34 13.12
CA ILE A 212 -35.65 55.94 14.30
C ILE A 212 -34.90 56.33 15.58
N ALA A 213 -33.59 56.08 15.64
CA ALA A 213 -32.77 56.47 16.78
C ALA A 213 -32.74 58.00 16.99
N GLN A 214 -32.60 58.80 15.94
CA GLN A 214 -32.65 60.28 16.03
C GLN A 214 -34.04 60.79 16.44
N MET A 215 -35.12 60.16 15.95
CA MET A 215 -36.48 60.50 16.40
C MET A 215 -36.69 60.16 17.88
N GLN A 216 -36.11 59.06 18.35
CA GLN A 216 -36.19 58.66 19.75
C GLN A 216 -35.38 59.59 20.66
N GLU A 217 -34.17 59.99 20.27
CA GLU A 217 -33.37 60.98 21.01
C GLU A 217 -34.07 62.35 21.06
N THR A 218 -34.65 62.80 19.95
CA THR A 218 -35.41 64.08 19.92
C THR A 218 -36.72 64.02 20.70
N GLN A 219 -37.37 62.85 20.83
CA GLN A 219 -38.49 62.65 21.75
C GLN A 219 -38.04 62.68 23.22
N ASN A 220 -36.91 62.05 23.54
CA ASN A 220 -36.39 61.99 24.90
C ASN A 220 -35.90 63.36 25.41
N LEU A 221 -35.51 64.26 24.49
CA LEU A 221 -35.15 65.65 24.80
C LEU A 221 -36.36 66.61 24.89
N ARG A 222 -37.56 66.17 24.51
CA ARG A 222 -38.80 66.98 24.54
C ARG A 222 -39.69 66.68 25.76
N ASN A 223 -39.44 65.58 26.47
CA ASN A 223 -40.05 65.26 27.77
C ASN A 223 -39.17 65.73 28.92
#